data_AF-E7ND11-F1
#
_entry.id   AF-E7ND11-F1
#
_cell.length_a   1.000
_cell.length_b   1.000
_cell.length_c   1.000
_cell.angle_alpha   90.00
_cell.angle_beta   90.00
_cell.angle_gamma   90.00
#
_symmetry.space_group_name_H-M   'P 1'
#
loop_
_entity.id
_entity.type
_entity.pdbx_description
1 polymer ?
#
loop_
_entity_poly.entity_id
_entity_poly.type
_entity_poly.pdbx_seq_one_letter_code
_entity_poly.pdbx_strand_id
1 'polypeptide(L)'
;MRILHTSDWHLGRTFHGRVLDDAHAAFADHLVELVAAESVDAVLVAGDVYDRAIPPNDAVALLDETLRRLTERTRVVLTPGNHDSAPRLGFAADLMREGLIIRARTAGLDRGIILPDADGNDAAIVHALPYLDPDAAREILPPLLTERLGEETPAKHTVGEDQDESGDTASHPDSPERPRLPRSHEAVVSAALTHMLEGF
;
A
#
# COMPACT_ATOMS: atom_id res chain seq x y z
N MET A 1 -4.53 19.88 -14.18
CA MET A 1 -3.87 18.62 -13.81
C MET A 1 -4.51 17.46 -14.56
N ARG A 2 -3.71 16.58 -15.16
CA ARG A 2 -4.11 15.33 -15.80
C ARG A 2 -3.46 14.17 -15.07
N ILE A 3 -4.27 13.20 -14.67
CA ILE A 3 -3.83 11.97 -14.00
C ILE A 3 -4.16 10.80 -14.91
N LEU A 4 -3.17 9.94 -15.17
CA LEU A 4 -3.37 8.66 -15.83
C LEU A 4 -3.41 7.56 -14.77
N HIS A 5 -4.46 6.76 -14.77
CA HIS A 5 -4.62 5.63 -13.85
C HIS A 5 -4.58 4.31 -14.63
N THR A 6 -3.78 3.36 -14.16
CA THR A 6 -3.64 2.01 -14.72
C THR A 6 -3.38 1.00 -13.59
N SER A 7 -3.54 -0.29 -13.86
CA SER A 7 -3.34 -1.39 -12.91
C SER A 7 -3.14 -2.70 -13.69
N ASP A 8 -2.87 -3.80 -12.98
CA ASP A 8 -2.93 -5.17 -13.51
C ASP A 8 -1.99 -5.42 -14.69
N TRP A 9 -0.77 -4.89 -14.61
CA TRP A 9 0.23 -5.07 -15.66
C TRP A 9 0.68 -6.52 -15.79
N HIS A 10 0.73 -7.25 -14.67
CA HIS A 10 1.16 -8.65 -14.58
C HIS A 10 2.43 -8.95 -15.40
N LEU A 11 3.46 -8.13 -15.23
CA LEU A 11 4.72 -8.30 -15.94
C LEU A 11 5.32 -9.70 -15.68
N GLY A 12 5.78 -10.34 -16.75
CA GLY A 12 6.30 -11.71 -16.74
C GLY A 12 5.24 -12.81 -16.84
N ARG A 13 3.97 -12.46 -17.09
CA ARG A 13 2.89 -13.41 -17.31
C ARG A 13 3.11 -14.28 -18.54
N THR A 14 2.74 -15.55 -18.40
CA THR A 14 2.56 -16.49 -19.52
C THR A 14 1.07 -16.77 -19.71
N PHE A 15 0.59 -16.68 -20.96
CA PHE A 15 -0.80 -16.95 -21.30
C PHE A 15 -0.89 -18.11 -22.30
N HIS A 16 -1.56 -19.20 -21.90
CA HIS A 16 -1.64 -20.44 -22.68
C HIS A 16 -0.29 -20.95 -23.23
N GLY A 17 0.76 -20.87 -22.41
CA GLY A 17 2.10 -21.32 -22.78
C GLY A 17 2.90 -20.35 -23.66
N ARG A 18 2.39 -19.14 -23.91
CA ARG A 18 3.12 -18.06 -24.60
C ARG A 18 3.50 -16.97 -23.62
N VAL A 19 4.77 -16.56 -23.66
CA VAL A 19 5.24 -15.38 -22.93
C VAL A 19 4.64 -14.11 -23.56
N LEU A 20 4.39 -13.11 -22.73
CA LEU A 20 3.79 -11.84 -23.15
C LEU A 20 4.80 -10.68 -23.17
N ASP A 21 6.10 -10.96 -23.12
CA ASP A 21 7.16 -9.97 -22.94
C ASP A 21 7.14 -8.89 -24.02
N ASP A 22 6.97 -9.26 -25.29
CA ASP A 22 6.85 -8.30 -26.41
C ASP A 22 5.59 -7.42 -26.27
N ALA A 23 4.49 -7.98 -25.79
CA ALA A 23 3.25 -7.24 -25.57
C ALA A 23 3.37 -6.28 -24.38
N HIS A 24 4.03 -6.69 -23.31
CA HIS A 24 4.34 -5.82 -22.18
C HIS A 24 5.29 -4.68 -22.56
N ALA A 25 6.31 -4.97 -23.39
CA ALA A 25 7.22 -3.95 -23.90
C ALA A 25 6.47 -2.92 -24.78
N ALA A 26 5.62 -3.39 -25.69
CA ALA A 26 4.79 -2.53 -26.52
C ALA A 26 3.81 -1.68 -25.68
N PHE A 27 3.23 -2.25 -24.62
CA PHE A 27 2.41 -1.50 -23.67
C PHE A 27 3.22 -0.44 -22.92
N ALA A 28 4.41 -0.77 -22.43
CA ALA A 28 5.28 0.17 -21.74
C ALA A 28 5.68 1.35 -22.65
N ASP A 29 6.02 1.06 -23.91
CA ASP A 29 6.30 2.08 -24.92
C ASP A 29 5.09 2.99 -25.13
N HIS A 30 3.93 2.40 -25.38
CA HIS A 30 2.69 3.14 -25.57
C HIS A 30 2.34 4.02 -24.36
N LEU A 31 2.50 3.51 -23.14
CA LEU A 31 2.22 4.25 -21.91
C LEU A 31 3.12 5.49 -21.81
N VAL A 32 4.43 5.33 -22.06
CA VAL A 32 5.38 6.45 -22.01
C VAL A 32 5.07 7.49 -23.10
N GLU A 33 4.74 7.05 -24.31
CA GLU A 33 4.35 7.93 -25.41
C GLU A 33 3.06 8.70 -25.09
N LEU A 34 2.06 8.02 -24.54
CA LEU A 34 0.78 8.62 -24.15
C LEU A 34 0.96 9.68 -23.06
N VAL A 35 1.76 9.37 -22.03
CA VAL A 35 2.10 10.31 -20.95
C VAL A 35 2.71 11.59 -21.50
N ALA A 36 3.61 11.46 -22.49
CA ALA A 36 4.24 12.61 -23.13
C ALA A 36 3.25 13.39 -24.00
N ALA A 37 2.48 12.70 -24.85
CA ALA A 37 1.54 13.32 -25.79
C ALA A 37 0.43 14.11 -25.08
N GLU A 38 -0.10 13.56 -24.00
CA GLU A 38 -1.21 14.16 -23.25
C GLU A 38 -0.75 15.11 -22.14
N SER A 39 0.57 15.27 -21.94
CA SER A 39 1.15 16.06 -20.84
C SER A 39 0.56 15.64 -19.49
N VAL A 40 0.70 14.36 -19.15
CA VAL A 40 0.20 13.79 -17.90
C VAL A 40 1.06 14.26 -16.72
N ASP A 41 0.43 14.78 -15.68
CA ASP A 41 1.09 15.32 -14.48
C ASP A 41 1.41 14.25 -13.42
N ALA A 42 0.62 13.16 -13.40
CA ALA A 42 0.90 11.98 -12.56
C ALA A 42 0.36 10.68 -13.17
N VAL A 43 1.09 9.59 -13.00
CA VAL A 43 0.68 8.22 -13.31
C VAL A 43 0.46 7.45 -12.01
N LEU A 44 -0.72 6.85 -11.87
CA LEU A 44 -1.08 5.97 -10.76
C LEU A 44 -1.11 4.53 -11.26
N VAL A 45 -0.26 3.67 -10.69
CA VAL A 45 -0.22 2.23 -10.94
C VAL A 45 -0.78 1.50 -9.72
N ALA A 46 -2.06 1.09 -9.82
CA ALA A 46 -2.86 0.64 -8.69
C ALA A 46 -2.86 -0.90 -8.52
N GLY A 47 -1.67 -1.49 -8.37
CA GLY A 47 -1.52 -2.91 -8.05
C GLY A 47 -1.28 -3.83 -9.24
N ASP A 48 -0.92 -5.07 -8.88
CA ASP A 48 -0.63 -6.21 -9.76
C ASP A 48 0.38 -5.86 -10.87
N VAL A 49 1.51 -5.32 -10.43
CA VAL A 49 2.62 -4.93 -11.30
C VAL A 49 3.27 -6.17 -11.91
N TYR A 50 3.55 -7.19 -11.09
CA TYR A 50 4.09 -8.46 -11.52
C TYR A 50 3.02 -9.56 -11.51
N ASP A 51 3.17 -10.55 -12.38
CA ASP A 51 2.27 -11.72 -12.41
C ASP A 51 2.38 -12.59 -11.14
N ARG A 52 3.52 -12.50 -10.43
CA ARG A 52 3.81 -13.30 -9.25
C ARG A 52 4.81 -12.63 -8.32
N ALA A 53 4.77 -13.03 -7.06
CA ALA A 53 5.60 -12.50 -5.97
C ALA A 53 7.13 -12.60 -6.22
N ILE A 54 7.57 -13.57 -7.01
CA ILE A 54 8.96 -13.72 -7.47
C ILE A 54 8.95 -13.55 -9.00
N PRO A 55 9.10 -12.32 -9.51
CA PRO A 55 9.09 -12.06 -10.95
C PRO A 55 10.36 -12.59 -11.62
N PRO A 56 10.30 -12.91 -12.93
CA PRO A 56 11.50 -13.17 -13.71
C PRO A 56 12.33 -11.88 -13.88
N ASN A 57 13.64 -12.03 -14.13
CA ASN A 57 14.56 -10.88 -14.25
C ASN A 57 14.15 -9.91 -15.37
N ASP A 58 13.65 -10.43 -16.49
CA ASP A 58 13.27 -9.60 -17.63
C ASP A 58 12.06 -8.70 -17.31
N ALA A 59 11.12 -9.18 -16.49
CA ALA A 59 10.01 -8.37 -16.00
C ALA A 59 10.49 -7.25 -15.06
N VAL A 60 11.48 -7.54 -14.21
CA VAL A 60 12.10 -6.54 -13.32
C VAL A 60 12.84 -5.48 -14.13
N ALA A 61 13.58 -5.89 -15.15
CA ALA A 61 14.28 -4.98 -16.05
C ALA A 61 13.31 -4.09 -16.84
N LEU A 62 12.20 -4.65 -17.32
CA LEU A 62 11.16 -3.89 -18.00
C LEU A 62 10.51 -2.86 -17.07
N LEU A 63 10.22 -3.21 -15.81
CA LEU A 63 9.69 -2.26 -14.85
C LEU A 63 10.69 -1.13 -14.56
N ASP A 64 11.97 -1.45 -14.32
CA ASP A 64 13.01 -0.43 -14.07
C ASP A 64 13.08 0.59 -15.22
N GLU A 65 13.17 0.10 -16.46
CA GLU A 65 13.24 0.96 -17.64
C GLU A 65 11.98 1.80 -17.83
N THR A 66 10.80 1.20 -17.63
CA THR A 66 9.51 1.90 -17.75
C THR A 66 9.41 3.02 -16.71
N LEU A 67 9.73 2.72 -15.43
CA LEU A 67 9.69 3.72 -14.37
C LEU A 67 10.72 4.83 -14.59
N ARG A 68 11.93 4.50 -15.04
CA ARG A 68 12.94 5.50 -15.43
C ARG A 68 12.39 6.47 -16.48
N ARG A 69 11.83 5.95 -17.57
CA ARG A 69 11.24 6.77 -18.64
C ARG A 69 10.04 7.59 -18.19
N LEU A 70 9.16 7.04 -17.35
CA LEU A 70 8.02 7.79 -16.81
C LEU A 70 8.47 8.91 -15.88
N THR A 71 9.40 8.64 -14.97
CA THR A 71 9.86 9.59 -13.95
C THR A 71 10.65 10.77 -14.51
N GLU A 72 11.19 10.66 -15.73
CA GLU A 72 11.73 11.80 -16.48
C GLU A 72 10.65 12.78 -16.95
N ARG A 73 9.39 12.36 -17.01
CA ARG A 73 8.28 13.10 -17.65
C ARG A 73 7.21 13.52 -16.67
N THR A 74 6.97 12.70 -15.65
CA THR A 74 5.81 12.83 -14.75
C THR A 74 6.11 12.20 -13.39
N ARG A 75 5.23 12.43 -12.41
CA ARG A 75 5.29 11.74 -11.12
C ARG A 75 4.62 10.37 -11.23
N VAL A 76 5.19 9.36 -10.58
CA VAL A 76 4.63 8.01 -10.56
C VAL A 76 4.31 7.62 -9.13
N VAL A 77 3.06 7.21 -8.89
CA VAL A 77 2.65 6.58 -7.64
C VAL A 77 2.28 5.14 -7.94
N LEU A 78 2.91 4.21 -7.23
CA LEU A 78 2.76 2.77 -7.45
C LEU A 78 2.40 2.07 -6.15
N THR A 79 1.47 1.14 -6.22
CA THR A 79 1.13 0.23 -5.13
C THR A 79 1.28 -1.24 -5.56
N PRO A 80 1.69 -2.15 -4.67
CA PRO A 80 1.59 -3.59 -4.90
C PRO A 80 0.13 -4.06 -4.84
N GLY A 81 -0.21 -5.02 -5.71
CA GLY A 81 -1.46 -5.79 -5.63
C GLY A 81 -1.29 -7.12 -4.89
N ASN A 82 -2.23 -8.05 -5.07
CA ASN A 82 -2.21 -9.36 -4.41
C ASN A 82 -1.26 -10.36 -5.08
N HIS A 83 -0.89 -10.13 -6.34
CA HIS A 83 0.13 -10.94 -7.03
C HIS A 83 1.55 -10.53 -6.64
N ASP A 84 1.73 -9.28 -6.23
CA ASP A 84 3.02 -8.70 -5.89
C ASP A 84 3.52 -9.14 -4.51
N SER A 85 4.83 -9.20 -4.36
CA SER A 85 5.44 -9.20 -3.03
C SER A 85 5.68 -7.76 -2.60
N ALA A 86 4.82 -7.23 -1.73
CA ALA A 86 4.94 -5.87 -1.21
C ALA A 86 6.33 -5.55 -0.62
N PRO A 87 6.98 -6.43 0.19
CA PRO A 87 8.35 -6.19 0.66
C PRO A 87 9.39 -6.13 -0.46
N ARG A 88 9.25 -6.93 -1.52
CA ARG A 88 10.20 -6.93 -2.64
C ARG A 88 10.01 -5.73 -3.54
N LEU A 89 8.78 -5.39 -3.89
CA LEU A 89 8.47 -4.24 -4.74
C LEU A 89 8.82 -2.92 -4.02
N GLY A 90 8.57 -2.84 -2.72
CA GLY A 90 8.85 -1.68 -1.89
C GLY A 90 10.24 -1.63 -1.24
N PHE A 91 11.19 -2.48 -1.62
CA PHE A 91 12.45 -2.65 -0.86
C PHE A 91 13.27 -1.37 -0.70
N ALA A 92 13.20 -0.48 -1.69
CA ALA A 92 13.91 0.81 -1.71
C ALA A 92 12.96 2.02 -1.68
N ALA A 93 11.68 1.81 -1.35
CA ALA A 93 10.66 2.88 -1.39
C ALA A 93 11.07 4.12 -0.58
N ASP A 94 11.69 3.94 0.59
CA ASP A 94 12.13 5.04 1.46
C ASP A 94 13.32 5.83 0.90
N LEU A 95 14.02 5.31 -0.12
CA LEU A 95 15.14 5.96 -0.78
C LEU A 95 14.73 6.71 -2.06
N MET A 96 13.49 6.51 -2.52
CA MET A 96 12.99 7.12 -3.75
C MET A 96 12.65 8.61 -3.53
N ARG A 97 12.76 9.39 -4.60
CA ARG A 97 12.54 10.84 -4.61
C ARG A 97 11.14 11.18 -5.14
N GLU A 98 10.78 12.46 -5.13
CA GLU A 98 9.46 12.99 -5.55
C GLU A 98 8.94 12.48 -6.91
N GLY A 99 9.82 12.04 -7.82
CA GLY A 99 9.41 11.48 -9.11
C GLY A 99 8.74 10.10 -9.02
N LEU A 100 9.10 9.26 -8.04
CA LEU A 100 8.57 7.90 -7.88
C LEU A 100 8.24 7.62 -6.42
N ILE A 101 6.99 7.29 -6.15
CA ILE A 101 6.50 6.94 -4.82
C ILE A 101 5.92 5.54 -4.87
N ILE A 102 6.53 4.61 -4.14
CA ILE A 102 6.01 3.26 -3.98
C ILE A 102 5.40 3.12 -2.60
N ARG A 103 4.07 2.97 -2.52
CA ARG A 103 3.37 2.76 -1.26
C ARG A 103 3.09 1.27 -1.05
N ALA A 104 4.09 0.57 -0.50
CA ALA A 104 4.02 -0.88 -0.28
C ALA A 104 3.73 -1.31 1.16
N ARG A 105 3.71 -0.38 2.12
CA ARG A 105 3.52 -0.69 3.55
C ARG A 105 2.20 -0.12 4.04
N THR A 106 1.54 -0.85 4.94
CA THR A 106 0.34 -0.38 5.67
C THR A 106 0.65 0.79 6.60
N ALA A 107 1.89 0.89 7.10
CA ALA A 107 2.32 2.05 7.86
C ALA A 107 2.39 3.30 6.97
N GLY A 108 1.80 4.40 7.44
CA GLY A 108 1.81 5.68 6.75
C GLY A 108 0.76 5.84 5.64
N LEU A 109 -0.30 5.01 5.63
CA LEU A 109 -1.45 5.19 4.73
C LEU A 109 -2.19 6.52 4.99
N ASP A 110 -2.19 6.98 6.24
CA ASP A 110 -2.67 8.28 6.69
C ASP A 110 -1.93 9.46 6.05
N ARG A 111 -0.71 9.23 5.54
CA ARG A 111 0.09 10.27 4.90
C ARG A 111 -0.24 10.34 3.42
N GLY A 112 -1.13 11.28 3.09
CA GLY A 112 -1.47 11.62 1.71
C GLY A 112 -0.24 12.06 0.91
N ILE A 113 -0.20 11.65 -0.36
CA ILE A 113 0.82 12.07 -1.33
C ILE A 113 0.31 13.33 -2.01
N ILE A 114 0.99 14.45 -1.78
CA ILE A 114 0.63 15.73 -2.40
C ILE A 114 1.13 15.74 -3.84
N LEU A 115 0.22 15.97 -4.77
CA LEU A 115 0.51 16.23 -6.18
C LEU A 115 0.38 17.74 -6.44
N PRO A 116 1.46 18.43 -6.82
CA PRO A 116 1.40 19.84 -7.14
C PRO A 116 0.93 20.09 -8.58
N ASP A 117 0.35 21.25 -8.85
CA ASP A 117 0.12 21.74 -10.21
C ASP A 117 1.42 22.23 -10.90
N ALA A 118 1.27 22.78 -12.11
CA ALA A 118 2.37 23.32 -12.89
C ALA A 118 3.06 24.54 -12.24
N ASP A 119 2.36 25.25 -11.35
CA ASP A 119 2.86 26.42 -10.62
C ASP A 119 3.46 26.03 -9.26
N GLY A 120 3.42 24.74 -8.89
CA GLY A 120 3.96 24.20 -7.64
C GLY A 120 2.99 24.27 -6.46
N ASN A 121 1.71 24.61 -6.66
CA ASN A 121 0.71 24.63 -5.60
C ASN A 121 0.11 23.23 -5.40
N ASP A 122 -0.29 22.91 -4.17
CA ASP A 122 -0.99 21.67 -3.85
C ASP A 122 -2.32 21.57 -4.62
N ALA A 123 -2.41 20.62 -5.55
CA ALA A 123 -3.55 20.51 -6.45
C ALA A 123 -4.36 19.21 -6.26
N ALA A 124 -3.74 18.14 -5.75
CA ALA A 124 -4.43 16.94 -5.33
C ALA A 124 -3.69 16.22 -4.20
N ILE A 125 -4.43 15.44 -3.41
CA ILE A 125 -3.88 14.52 -2.41
C ILE A 125 -4.26 13.10 -2.81
N VAL A 126 -3.26 12.23 -2.95
CA VAL A 126 -3.44 10.80 -3.29
C VAL A 126 -3.16 9.95 -2.05
N HIS A 127 -4.17 9.23 -1.60
CA HIS A 127 -4.01 8.15 -0.63
C HIS A 127 -3.81 6.83 -1.39
N ALA A 128 -2.56 6.38 -1.49
CA ALA A 128 -2.20 5.18 -2.20
C ALA A 128 -2.41 3.95 -1.31
N LEU A 129 -3.48 3.18 -1.55
CA LEU A 129 -3.77 1.96 -0.78
C LEU A 129 -3.22 0.73 -1.51
N PRO A 130 -2.22 0.01 -0.97
CA PRO A 130 -1.82 -1.28 -1.51
C PRO A 130 -2.87 -2.35 -1.24
N TYR A 131 -2.74 -3.50 -1.90
CA TYR A 131 -3.49 -4.67 -1.48
C TYR A 131 -3.20 -4.99 -0.01
N LEU A 132 -4.27 -5.02 0.79
CA LEU A 132 -4.23 -5.39 2.19
C LEU A 132 -4.63 -6.85 2.33
N ASP A 133 -3.62 -7.71 2.53
CA ASP A 133 -3.84 -9.09 2.90
C ASP A 133 -4.65 -9.16 4.21
N PRO A 134 -5.82 -9.81 4.24
CA PRO A 134 -6.68 -9.77 5.41
C PRO A 134 -6.04 -10.32 6.69
N ASP A 135 -5.16 -11.32 6.59
CA ASP A 135 -4.50 -11.92 7.76
C ASP A 135 -3.40 -11.03 8.33
N ALA A 136 -2.62 -10.38 7.48
CA ALA A 136 -1.61 -9.42 7.91
C ALA A 136 -2.26 -8.10 8.40
N ALA A 137 -3.17 -7.54 7.61
CA ALA A 137 -3.74 -6.22 7.86
C ALA A 137 -4.60 -6.16 9.13
N ARG A 138 -5.31 -7.25 9.48
CA ARG A 138 -6.11 -7.30 10.71
C ARG A 138 -5.28 -7.25 12.00
N GLU A 139 -3.99 -7.57 11.93
CA GLU A 139 -3.07 -7.45 13.06
C GLU A 139 -2.35 -6.08 13.05
N ILE A 140 -2.09 -5.52 11.87
CA ILE A 140 -1.32 -4.26 11.71
C ILE A 140 -2.19 -3.02 11.87
N LEU A 141 -3.42 -3.00 11.34
CA LEU A 141 -4.27 -1.80 11.31
C LEU A 141 -4.83 -1.38 12.68
N PRO A 142 -5.31 -2.27 13.57
CA PRO A 142 -5.93 -1.83 14.82
C PRO A 142 -5.00 -0.98 15.70
N PRO A 143 -3.72 -1.34 15.92
CA PRO A 143 -2.80 -0.48 16.68
C PRO A 143 -2.62 0.92 16.07
N LEU A 144 -2.56 1.02 14.73
CA LEU A 144 -2.40 2.30 14.03
C LEU A 144 -3.66 3.18 14.16
N LEU A 145 -4.84 2.56 14.12
CA LEU A 145 -6.11 3.23 14.36
C LEU A 145 -6.19 3.78 15.80
N THR A 146 -5.85 2.96 16.80
CA THR A 146 -5.85 3.38 18.21
C THR A 146 -4.88 4.52 18.48
N GLU A 147 -3.64 4.42 17.97
CA GLU A 147 -2.64 5.48 18.10
C GLU A 147 -3.13 6.81 17.50
N ARG A 148 -3.82 6.75 16.36
CA ARG A 148 -4.31 7.94 15.67
C ARG A 148 -5.59 8.51 16.28
N LEU A 149 -6.50 7.67 16.77
CA LEU A 149 -7.80 8.09 17.33
C LEU A 149 -7.75 8.48 18.81
N GLY A 150 -6.61 8.26 19.49
CA GLY A 150 -6.40 8.72 20.86
C GLY A 150 -7.27 8.02 21.90
N GLU A 151 -7.72 6.78 21.64
CA GLU A 151 -8.36 5.97 22.69
C GLU A 151 -7.30 5.56 23.72
N GLU A 152 -7.21 6.32 24.80
CA GLU A 152 -6.50 5.90 26.01
C GLU A 152 -7.06 4.55 26.45
N THR A 153 -6.22 3.52 26.39
CA THR A 153 -6.53 2.24 27.02
C THR A 153 -6.79 2.52 28.49
N PRO A 154 -7.97 2.23 29.07
CA PRO A 154 -8.22 2.55 30.47
C PRO A 154 -7.22 1.78 31.33
N ALA A 155 -6.31 2.52 31.96
CA ALA A 155 -5.47 1.97 33.01
C ALA A 155 -6.40 1.37 34.08
N LYS A 156 -6.27 0.06 34.31
CA LYS A 156 -7.02 -0.67 35.33
C LYS A 156 -7.05 0.13 36.64
N HIS A 157 -8.22 0.62 37.02
CA HIS A 157 -8.48 1.12 38.37
C HIS A 157 -8.32 -0.05 39.34
N THR A 158 -7.21 -0.08 40.07
CA THR A 158 -7.09 -0.87 41.29
C THR A 158 -7.86 -0.16 42.40
N VAL A 159 -9.12 -0.55 42.59
CA VAL A 159 -9.79 -0.37 43.88
C VAL A 159 -9.39 -1.57 44.73
N GLY A 160 -8.66 -1.29 45.82
CA GLY A 160 -8.37 -2.29 46.84
C GLY A 160 -9.62 -2.56 47.66
N GLU A 161 -9.85 -3.82 47.98
CA GLU A 161 -10.54 -4.26 49.19
C GLU A 161 -10.19 -5.74 49.42
N ASP A 162 -9.50 -5.93 50.55
CA ASP A 162 -9.51 -7.03 51.51
C ASP A 162 -9.36 -8.51 51.13
N GLN A 163 -8.52 -9.12 51.97
CA GLN A 163 -8.03 -10.49 51.99
C GLN A 163 -9.14 -11.46 52.39
N ASP A 164 -9.25 -12.61 51.69
CA ASP A 164 -9.40 -13.91 52.35
C ASP A 164 -9.16 -15.11 51.41
N GLU A 165 -8.32 -16.01 51.92
CA GLU A 165 -8.10 -17.45 51.72
C GLU A 165 -8.25 -18.18 50.36
N SER A 166 -7.11 -18.77 49.97
CA SER A 166 -6.90 -20.15 49.49
C SER A 166 -7.38 -20.57 48.09
N GLY A 167 -6.45 -21.06 47.27
CA GLY A 167 -6.76 -21.79 46.04
C GLY A 167 -5.67 -21.70 44.97
N ASP A 168 -4.74 -22.64 45.01
CA ASP A 168 -3.69 -22.85 44.02
C ASP A 168 -4.30 -23.19 42.64
N THR A 169 -4.25 -22.25 41.69
CA THR A 169 -4.25 -22.52 40.24
C THR A 169 -3.56 -21.36 39.52
N ALA A 170 -2.35 -21.60 39.03
CA ALA A 170 -1.65 -20.68 38.15
C ALA A 170 -2.33 -20.66 36.77
N SER A 171 -3.37 -19.83 36.62
CA SER A 171 -3.85 -19.38 35.33
C SER A 171 -3.03 -18.17 34.90
N HIS A 172 -2.30 -18.30 33.79
CA HIS A 172 -1.76 -17.14 33.10
C HIS A 172 -2.93 -16.18 32.78
N PRO A 173 -2.84 -14.88 33.09
CA PRO A 173 -3.90 -13.96 32.71
C PRO A 173 -3.90 -13.88 31.18
N ASP A 174 -4.99 -14.35 30.59
CA ASP A 174 -5.29 -14.14 29.18
C ASP A 174 -5.13 -12.64 28.91
N SER A 175 -4.19 -12.30 28.03
CA SER A 175 -4.05 -10.91 27.58
C SER A 175 -5.39 -10.53 26.95
N PRO A 176 -5.97 -9.35 27.24
CA PRO A 176 -7.26 -9.00 26.66
C PRO A 176 -7.17 -9.15 25.14
N GLU A 177 -8.01 -10.03 24.56
CA GLU A 177 -8.04 -10.24 23.12
C GLU A 177 -8.28 -8.88 22.48
N ARG A 178 -7.24 -8.33 21.84
CA ARG A 178 -7.35 -7.08 21.10
C ARG A 178 -8.47 -7.27 20.07
N PRO A 179 -9.36 -6.28 19.87
CA PRO A 179 -10.39 -6.37 18.84
C PRO A 179 -9.72 -6.65 17.50
N ARG A 180 -9.90 -7.87 16.98
CA ARG A 180 -9.36 -8.25 15.68
C ARG A 180 -10.40 -7.93 14.63
N LEU A 181 -10.01 -7.16 13.61
CA LEU A 181 -10.85 -6.95 12.44
C LEU A 181 -11.29 -8.31 11.87
N PRO A 182 -12.51 -8.43 11.33
CA PRO A 182 -12.92 -9.61 10.59
C PRO A 182 -11.89 -9.98 9.52
N ARG A 183 -11.72 -11.29 9.28
CA ARG A 183 -10.87 -11.81 8.19
C ARG A 183 -11.55 -11.62 6.84
N SER A 184 -11.76 -10.38 6.43
CA SER A 184 -12.35 -10.04 5.13
C SER A 184 -11.67 -8.81 4.54
N HIS A 185 -11.62 -8.76 3.21
CA HIS A 185 -11.06 -7.62 2.49
C HIS A 185 -11.82 -6.33 2.79
N GLU A 186 -13.16 -6.41 2.83
CA GLU A 186 -14.02 -5.27 3.16
C GLU A 186 -13.70 -4.68 4.54
N ALA A 187 -13.47 -5.52 5.56
CA ALA A 187 -13.19 -5.06 6.92
C ALA A 187 -11.83 -4.34 7.01
N VAL A 188 -10.79 -4.90 6.38
CA VAL A 188 -9.45 -4.30 6.41
C VAL A 188 -9.38 -3.03 5.56
N VAL A 189 -10.08 -2.98 4.42
CA VAL A 189 -10.16 -1.77 3.60
C VAL A 189 -10.94 -0.66 4.31
N SER A 190 -12.08 -0.99 4.92
CA SER A 190 -12.86 -0.02 5.71
C SER A 190 -12.04 0.55 6.85
N ALA A 191 -11.35 -0.30 7.61
CA ALA A 191 -10.45 0.13 8.68
C ALA A 191 -9.31 1.02 8.16
N ALA A 192 -8.71 0.69 7.01
CA ALA A 192 -7.69 1.53 6.39
C ALA A 192 -8.26 2.87 5.91
N LEU A 193 -9.46 2.91 5.36
CA LEU A 193 -10.12 4.16 4.95
C LEU A 193 -10.42 5.06 6.15
N THR A 194 -10.93 4.48 7.26
CA THR A 194 -11.04 5.17 8.54
C THR A 194 -9.68 5.74 8.96
N HIS A 195 -8.62 4.93 8.88
CA HIS A 195 -7.22 5.33 9.15
C HIS A 195 -6.71 6.46 8.25
N MET A 196 -7.29 6.68 7.08
CA MET A 196 -6.87 7.73 6.15
C MET A 196 -7.69 9.01 6.30
N LEU A 197 -9.00 8.90 6.54
CA LEU A 197 -9.94 10.02 6.33
C LEU A 197 -10.32 10.79 7.60
N GLU A 198 -10.18 10.21 8.79
CA GLU A 198 -10.57 10.89 10.05
C GLU A 198 -9.56 11.96 10.53
N GLY A 199 -8.85 12.61 9.60
CA GLY A 199 -7.89 13.70 9.88
C GLY A 199 -8.18 15.00 9.12
N PHE A 200 -9.35 15.12 8.49
CA PHE A 200 -9.85 16.34 7.86
C PHE A 200 -10.98 16.98 8.67
#